data_AF-A0AAD6I033-F1
#
_entry.id   AF-A0AAD6I033-F1
#
_cell.length_a   1.000
_cell.length_b   1.000
_cell.length_c   1.000
_cell.angle_alpha   90.00
_cell.angle_beta   90.00
_cell.angle_gamma   90.00
#
_symmetry.space_group_name_H-M   'P 1'
#
loop_
_entity.id
_entity.type
_entity.pdbx_description
1 polymer ?
#
loop_
_entity_poly.entity_id
_entity_poly.type
_entity_poly.pdbx_seq_one_letter_code
_entity_poly.pdbx_strand_id
1 'polypeptide(L)'
;MQQKKGLYIAARNERVKHGLQVAYAEQFKGNSLNVFCVSNSLYKKQNGDDQGGSSHLLVALSGIRDLRKFCYSRAAEARFHDAKHFLRVSLPGILNAISLRSGREMFPGATKPSVSSDLTNILGFENKILVNIEHAKRQFDEILRELILDVFDKRHAAWNEAAIARGLEWAEWPPLEHSQFCLNYGKGTRISGKHINWNSEIIWKMRTELDFQWDLLDEEIPKVLTALQDVSITTFKDLKLQLARNGFPYPMVHSIDQRMEEIKSVFEKSRNDLKSEIGAIRAKTLEANEASYVVNEMMPAYRSGMSREGSCVLETKTKFGQEVIQDVFASETLFPNISRAVSKAAAAASQDVFRELTIPFAKTWCHIISDVHYILAKDEIDIKNDARMKLEEKQYLAQVQRKLQRLERKYRIILKSIEKF
;
A
#
# COMPACT_ATOMS: atom_id res chain seq x y z
N MET A 1 -27.61 0.97 39.74
CA MET A 1 -27.53 2.24 38.97
C MET A 1 -26.49 2.19 37.83
N GLN A 2 -25.34 1.51 38.00
CA GLN A 2 -24.30 1.40 36.95
C GLN A 2 -24.73 0.61 35.70
N GLN A 3 -25.51 -0.47 35.83
CA GLN A 3 -26.01 -1.25 34.68
C GLN A 3 -26.91 -0.45 33.71
N LYS A 4 -27.83 0.39 34.25
CA LYS A 4 -28.66 1.28 33.41
C LYS A 4 -27.80 2.26 32.61
N LYS A 5 -26.76 2.85 33.22
CA LYS A 5 -25.80 3.73 32.52
C LYS A 5 -25.02 2.98 31.43
N GLY A 6 -24.65 1.72 31.68
CA GLY A 6 -24.02 0.87 30.68
C GLY A 6 -24.90 0.62 29.45
N LEU A 7 -26.18 0.34 29.65
CA LEU A 7 -27.14 0.14 28.56
C LEU A 7 -27.32 1.40 27.69
N TYR A 8 -27.38 2.59 28.30
CA TYR A 8 -27.44 3.85 27.55
C TYR A 8 -26.19 4.12 26.72
N ILE A 9 -25.00 3.82 27.28
CA ILE A 9 -23.73 3.97 26.56
C ILE A 9 -23.67 3.00 25.38
N ALA A 10 -24.07 1.74 25.58
CA ALA A 10 -24.12 0.74 24.52
C ALA A 10 -25.09 1.14 23.40
N ALA A 11 -26.32 1.53 23.72
CA ALA A 11 -27.31 1.97 22.73
C ALA A 11 -26.83 3.21 21.95
N ARG A 12 -26.18 4.17 22.63
CA ARG A 12 -25.58 5.34 21.95
C ARG A 12 -24.48 4.93 20.98
N ASN A 13 -23.57 4.06 21.42
CA ASN A 13 -22.45 3.61 20.60
C ASN A 13 -22.93 2.84 19.37
N GLU A 14 -23.93 1.96 19.51
CA GLU A 14 -24.56 1.26 18.38
C GLU A 14 -25.22 2.23 17.40
N ARG A 15 -25.96 3.22 17.90
CA ARG A 15 -26.56 4.25 17.04
C ARG A 15 -25.53 5.03 16.24
N VAL A 16 -24.42 5.41 16.87
CA VAL A 16 -23.32 6.13 16.19
C VAL A 16 -22.64 5.24 15.15
N LYS A 17 -22.36 3.98 15.50
CA LYS A 17 -21.78 2.99 14.59
C LYS A 17 -22.65 2.79 13.36
N HIS A 18 -23.95 2.54 13.55
CA HIS A 18 -24.89 2.37 12.44
C HIS A 18 -25.03 3.65 11.61
N GLY A 19 -25.11 4.82 12.25
CA GLY A 19 -25.20 6.10 11.55
C GLY A 19 -24.00 6.35 10.64
N LEU A 20 -22.79 6.09 11.14
CA LEU A 20 -21.56 6.21 10.33
C LEU A 20 -21.47 5.14 9.24
N GLN A 21 -21.85 3.89 9.53
CA GLN A 21 -21.84 2.83 8.52
C GLN A 21 -22.80 3.13 7.36
N VAL A 22 -23.99 3.69 7.65
CA VAL A 22 -24.95 4.11 6.61
C VAL A 22 -24.43 5.32 5.84
N ALA A 23 -23.92 6.34 6.52
CA ALA A 23 -23.43 7.56 5.86
C ALA A 23 -22.26 7.29 4.91
N TYR A 24 -21.42 6.30 5.20
CA TYR A 24 -20.26 5.95 4.40
C TYR A 24 -20.46 4.67 3.56
N ALA A 25 -21.67 4.11 3.50
CA ALA A 25 -21.94 2.84 2.81
C ALA A 25 -21.61 2.91 1.30
N GLU A 26 -21.87 4.04 0.65
CA GLU A 26 -21.60 4.24 -0.78
C GLU A 26 -20.10 4.30 -1.11
N GLN A 27 -19.29 4.79 -0.17
CA GLN A 27 -17.83 4.88 -0.33
C GLN A 27 -17.13 3.52 -0.13
N PHE A 28 -17.70 2.64 0.68
CA PHE A 28 -17.16 1.31 0.95
C PHE A 28 -17.95 0.23 0.18
N LYS A 29 -17.78 0.18 -1.15
CA LYS A 29 -18.37 -0.82 -2.07
C LYS A 29 -18.13 -2.27 -1.58
N GLY A 30 -19.06 -2.81 -0.79
CA GLY A 30 -19.10 -4.21 -0.34
C GLY A 30 -18.34 -4.55 0.96
N ASN A 31 -17.65 -3.61 1.59
CA ASN A 31 -16.97 -3.82 2.87
C ASN A 31 -17.62 -2.97 3.98
N SER A 32 -17.96 -3.59 5.12
CA SER A 32 -18.53 -2.83 6.25
C SER A 32 -17.46 -1.96 6.92
N LEU A 33 -17.71 -0.66 7.07
CA LEU A 33 -16.85 0.26 7.84
C LEU A 33 -16.73 -0.23 9.29
N ASN A 34 -15.49 -0.46 9.74
CA ASN A 34 -15.20 -0.87 11.12
C ASN A 34 -15.14 0.37 12.03
N VAL A 35 -16.26 0.68 12.69
CA VAL A 35 -16.35 1.80 13.64
C VAL A 35 -16.23 1.28 15.06
N PHE A 36 -15.34 1.90 15.84
CA PHE A 36 -15.13 1.62 17.27
C PHE A 36 -15.41 2.87 18.10
N CYS A 37 -16.29 2.77 19.09
CA CYS A 37 -16.53 3.84 20.06
C CYS A 37 -15.63 3.62 21.29
N VAL A 38 -14.60 4.45 21.45
CA VAL A 38 -13.55 4.24 22.45
C VAL A 38 -13.58 5.30 23.55
N SER A 39 -13.38 4.90 24.81
CA SER A 39 -13.27 5.83 25.94
C SER A 39 -12.10 5.49 26.86
N ASN A 40 -11.04 6.31 26.78
CA ASN A 40 -9.87 6.21 27.64
C ASN A 40 -10.18 6.50 29.11
N SER A 41 -11.17 7.38 29.37
CA SER A 41 -11.59 7.72 30.73
C SER A 41 -12.34 6.58 31.41
N LEU A 42 -13.18 5.84 30.68
CA LEU A 42 -13.85 4.63 31.20
C LEU A 42 -12.86 3.49 31.45
N TYR A 43 -11.85 3.34 30.58
CA TYR A 43 -10.81 2.32 30.76
C TYR A 43 -9.88 2.63 31.95
N LYS A 44 -9.45 3.88 32.14
CA LYS A 44 -8.58 4.27 33.27
C LYS A 44 -9.26 4.12 34.64
N LYS A 45 -10.59 4.26 34.71
CA LYS A 45 -11.39 4.03 35.93
C LYS A 45 -11.34 2.58 36.44
N GLN A 46 -10.81 1.65 35.64
CA GLN A 46 -10.56 0.27 36.05
C GLN A 46 -9.34 0.14 36.99
N ASN A 47 -8.33 1.00 36.83
CA ASN A 47 -7.06 0.91 37.57
C ASN A 47 -7.12 1.60 38.95
N GLY A 48 -8.18 2.36 39.21
CA GLY A 48 -8.46 2.96 40.51
C GLY A 48 -9.44 2.09 41.30
N ASP A 49 -8.89 1.18 42.09
CA ASP A 49 -9.36 0.88 43.45
C ASP A 49 -10.71 0.17 43.69
N ASP A 50 -11.15 -0.79 42.86
CA ASP A 50 -12.22 -1.72 43.30
C ASP A 50 -12.09 -3.13 42.71
N GLN A 51 -11.75 -4.11 43.56
CA GLN A 51 -11.66 -5.55 43.26
C GLN A 51 -13.03 -6.25 43.07
N GLY A 52 -14.07 -5.54 42.63
CA GLY A 52 -15.42 -6.08 42.39
C GLY A 52 -15.72 -6.24 40.90
N GLY A 53 -16.55 -7.24 40.53
CA GLY A 53 -16.92 -7.62 39.16
C GLY A 53 -17.43 -6.52 38.21
N SER A 54 -17.60 -5.28 38.68
CA SER A 54 -17.82 -4.06 37.90
C SER A 54 -16.64 -3.66 37.01
N SER A 55 -15.42 -4.13 37.32
CA SER A 55 -14.20 -3.87 36.53
C SER A 55 -14.31 -4.40 35.09
N HIS A 56 -14.85 -5.61 34.89
CA HIS A 56 -14.99 -6.22 33.56
C HIS A 56 -16.05 -5.51 32.69
N LEU A 57 -17.14 -5.01 33.29
CA LEU A 57 -18.20 -4.29 32.58
C LEU A 57 -17.69 -2.94 32.04
N LEU A 58 -16.89 -2.21 32.82
CA LEU A 58 -16.31 -0.93 32.38
C LEU A 58 -15.30 -1.11 31.24
N VAL A 59 -14.51 -2.19 31.27
CA VAL A 59 -13.62 -2.55 30.16
C VAL A 59 -14.41 -2.89 28.90
N ALA A 60 -15.48 -3.68 29.02
CA ALA A 60 -16.35 -4.01 27.90
C ALA A 60 -16.99 -2.74 27.29
N LEU A 61 -17.49 -1.82 28.13
CA LEU A 61 -18.12 -0.57 27.68
C LEU A 61 -17.13 0.46 27.12
N SER A 62 -15.83 0.33 27.41
CA SER A 62 -14.81 1.26 26.92
C SER A 62 -14.51 1.12 25.43
N GLY A 63 -14.90 0.01 24.79
CA GLY A 63 -14.59 -0.31 23.38
C GLY A 63 -13.12 -0.63 23.09
N ILE A 64 -12.20 -0.46 24.06
CA ILE A 64 -10.76 -0.71 23.86
C ILE A 64 -10.46 -2.18 23.63
N ARG A 65 -11.20 -3.10 24.28
CA ARG A 65 -11.02 -4.54 24.09
C ARG A 65 -11.31 -4.96 22.64
N ASP A 66 -12.38 -4.45 22.06
CA ASP A 66 -12.78 -4.80 20.69
C ASP A 66 -11.83 -4.15 19.67
N LEU A 67 -11.37 -2.92 19.93
CA LEU A 67 -10.30 -2.31 19.15
C LEU A 67 -9.02 -3.15 19.19
N ARG A 68 -8.57 -3.59 20.38
CA ARG A 68 -7.38 -4.45 20.51
C ARG A 68 -7.55 -5.78 19.79
N LYS A 69 -8.70 -6.45 19.94
CA LYS A 69 -9.00 -7.68 19.21
C LYS A 69 -8.91 -7.47 17.71
N PHE A 70 -9.45 -6.36 17.20
CA PHE A 70 -9.36 -6.01 15.78
C PHE A 70 -7.90 -5.77 15.33
N CYS A 71 -7.11 -5.02 16.10
CA CYS A 71 -5.69 -4.83 15.80
C CYS A 71 -4.93 -6.16 15.79
N TYR A 72 -5.18 -7.04 16.77
CA TYR A 72 -4.58 -8.36 16.83
C TYR A 72 -5.05 -9.28 15.71
N SER A 73 -6.33 -9.24 15.33
CA SER A 73 -6.83 -10.05 14.22
C SER A 73 -6.19 -9.64 12.90
N ARG A 74 -5.98 -8.34 12.67
CA ARG A 74 -5.24 -7.84 11.49
C ARG A 74 -3.79 -8.30 11.48
N ALA A 75 -3.11 -8.20 12.61
CA ALA A 75 -1.73 -8.70 12.73
C ALA A 75 -1.66 -10.22 12.56
N ALA A 76 -2.63 -10.97 13.09
CA ALA A 76 -2.71 -12.42 12.95
C ALA A 76 -3.03 -12.84 11.52
N GLU A 77 -3.91 -12.11 10.83
CA GLU A 77 -4.26 -12.31 9.42
C GLU A 77 -3.04 -12.09 8.52
N ALA A 78 -2.28 -11.00 8.75
CA ALA A 78 -1.02 -10.76 8.05
C ALA A 78 -0.02 -11.90 8.26
N ARG A 79 0.20 -12.32 9.52
CA ARG A 79 1.10 -13.43 9.84
C ARG A 79 0.64 -14.78 9.27
N PHE A 80 -0.66 -15.03 9.26
CA PHE A 80 -1.23 -16.23 8.66
C PHE A 80 -1.05 -16.22 7.15
N HIS A 81 -1.25 -15.06 6.50
CA HIS A 81 -0.98 -14.89 5.08
C HIS A 81 0.49 -15.16 4.77
N ASP A 82 1.43 -14.61 5.54
CA ASP A 82 2.88 -14.87 5.38
C ASP A 82 3.22 -16.36 5.54
N ALA A 83 2.64 -17.02 6.55
CA ALA A 83 2.85 -18.46 6.78
C ALA A 83 2.25 -19.32 5.66
N LYS A 84 1.04 -18.98 5.20
CA LYS A 84 0.35 -19.65 4.07
C LYS A 84 1.14 -19.46 2.79
N HIS A 85 1.66 -18.26 2.55
CA HIS A 85 2.58 -17.98 1.46
C HIS A 85 3.82 -18.86 1.58
N PHE A 86 4.59 -18.79 2.66
CA PHE A 86 5.79 -19.63 2.86
C PHE A 86 5.56 -21.13 2.57
N LEU A 87 4.43 -21.67 3.04
CA LEU A 87 4.07 -23.08 2.83
C LEU A 87 3.67 -23.38 1.39
N ARG A 88 2.93 -22.51 0.71
CA ARG A 88 2.53 -22.74 -0.69
C ARG A 88 3.63 -22.48 -1.70
N VAL A 89 4.56 -21.62 -1.34
CA VAL A 89 5.51 -20.98 -2.25
C VAL A 89 6.94 -21.42 -1.95
N SER A 90 7.48 -20.97 -0.80
CA SER A 90 8.90 -21.10 -0.51
C SER A 90 9.31 -22.54 -0.20
N LEU A 91 8.48 -23.27 0.55
CA LEU A 91 8.77 -24.63 0.95
C LEU A 91 8.84 -25.60 -0.25
N PRO A 92 7.90 -25.56 -1.23
CA PRO A 92 8.05 -26.29 -2.48
C PRO A 92 9.27 -25.94 -3.29
N GLY A 93 9.60 -24.65 -3.42
CA GLY A 93 10.80 -24.23 -4.13
C GLY A 93 12.06 -24.85 -3.51
N ILE A 94 12.16 -24.85 -2.18
CA ILE A 94 13.26 -25.50 -1.45
C ILE A 94 13.25 -27.02 -1.67
N LEU A 95 12.09 -27.68 -1.55
CA LEU A 95 11.98 -29.13 -1.74
C LEU A 95 12.38 -29.52 -3.18
N ASN A 96 11.96 -28.74 -4.18
CA ASN A 96 12.32 -28.93 -5.58
C ASN A 96 13.82 -28.73 -5.82
N ALA A 97 14.42 -27.68 -5.23
CA ALA A 97 15.86 -27.45 -5.33
C ALA A 97 16.67 -28.60 -4.70
N ILE A 98 16.22 -29.12 -3.54
CA ILE A 98 16.88 -30.27 -2.91
C ILE A 98 16.62 -31.54 -3.72
N SER A 99 15.43 -31.75 -4.28
CA SER A 99 15.14 -32.91 -5.14
C SER A 99 15.96 -32.88 -6.43
N LEU A 100 16.18 -31.69 -7.01
CA LEU A 100 17.05 -31.50 -8.19
C LEU A 100 18.49 -31.90 -7.89
N ARG A 101 19.00 -31.48 -6.73
CA ARG A 101 20.38 -31.76 -6.29
C ARG A 101 20.57 -33.20 -5.82
N SER A 102 19.53 -33.82 -5.27
CA SER A 102 19.57 -35.19 -4.72
C SER A 102 19.14 -36.27 -5.73
N GLY A 103 18.40 -35.89 -6.77
CA GLY A 103 17.81 -36.79 -7.76
C GLY A 103 18.63 -36.92 -9.03
N ARG A 104 18.46 -38.07 -9.70
CA ARG A 104 19.01 -38.40 -11.03
C ARG A 104 17.95 -38.46 -12.13
N GLU A 105 16.68 -38.21 -11.79
CA GLU A 105 15.56 -38.46 -12.69
C GLU A 105 15.43 -37.34 -13.73
N MET A 106 16.06 -37.58 -14.87
CA MET A 106 15.81 -36.91 -16.14
C MET A 106 14.49 -37.45 -16.74
N PHE A 107 13.77 -36.65 -17.52
CA PHE A 107 12.55 -37.14 -18.18
C PHE A 107 12.88 -38.37 -19.06
N PRO A 108 12.01 -39.40 -19.09
CA PRO A 108 12.12 -40.46 -20.10
C PRO A 108 11.92 -39.83 -21.48
N GLY A 109 13.00 -39.73 -22.27
CA GLY A 109 13.00 -39.14 -23.61
C GLY A 109 13.58 -37.72 -23.72
N ALA A 110 14.11 -37.12 -22.65
CA ALA A 110 14.84 -35.86 -22.77
C ALA A 110 16.20 -36.08 -23.46
N THR A 111 16.35 -35.52 -24.66
CA THR A 111 17.64 -35.33 -25.30
C THR A 111 18.45 -34.31 -24.48
N LYS A 112 19.76 -34.51 -24.37
CA LYS A 112 20.67 -33.63 -23.61
C LYS A 112 20.44 -32.15 -23.97
N PRO A 113 20.46 -31.22 -22.99
CA PRO A 113 20.38 -29.80 -23.28
C PRO A 113 21.54 -29.41 -24.19
N SER A 114 21.25 -29.12 -25.47
CA SER A 114 22.26 -28.57 -26.38
C SER A 114 22.42 -27.08 -26.10
N VAL A 115 23.65 -26.60 -26.02
CA VAL A 115 23.96 -25.17 -25.92
C VAL A 115 23.59 -24.50 -27.27
N SER A 116 22.32 -24.14 -27.44
CA SER A 116 21.79 -23.45 -28.63
C SER A 116 21.52 -21.96 -28.35
N SER A 117 21.13 -21.22 -29.39
CA SER A 117 20.57 -19.85 -29.31
C SER A 117 19.40 -19.69 -28.33
N ASP A 118 18.77 -20.78 -27.89
CA ASP A 118 17.67 -20.76 -26.92
C ASP A 118 18.16 -20.47 -25.49
N LEU A 119 19.42 -20.74 -25.17
CA LEU A 119 20.00 -20.44 -23.87
C LEU A 119 20.18 -18.94 -23.65
N THR A 120 20.54 -18.18 -24.69
CA THR A 120 20.55 -16.71 -24.65
C THR A 120 19.17 -16.11 -24.39
N ASN A 121 18.09 -16.74 -24.89
CA ASN A 121 16.72 -16.32 -24.62
C ASN A 121 16.29 -16.58 -23.17
N ILE A 122 16.73 -17.70 -22.59
CA ILE A 122 16.57 -18.00 -21.17
C ILE A 122 17.34 -16.96 -20.36
N LEU A 123 18.63 -16.75 -20.64
CA LEU A 123 19.47 -15.78 -19.90
C LEU A 123 18.93 -14.34 -19.98
N GLY A 124 18.29 -13.95 -21.09
CA GLY A 124 17.68 -12.63 -21.28
C GLY A 124 16.30 -12.44 -20.62
N PHE A 125 15.78 -13.44 -19.92
CA PHE A 125 14.45 -13.41 -19.32
C PHE A 125 14.26 -12.29 -18.29
N GLU A 126 15.25 -12.08 -17.43
CA GLU A 126 15.20 -11.02 -16.41
C GLU A 126 15.04 -9.63 -17.03
N ASN A 127 15.86 -9.32 -18.05
CA ASN A 127 15.78 -8.04 -18.75
C ASN A 127 14.40 -7.80 -19.36
N LYS A 128 13.72 -8.82 -19.89
CA LYS A 128 12.36 -8.67 -20.44
C LYS A 128 11.39 -8.19 -19.37
N ILE A 129 11.43 -8.78 -18.17
CA ILE A 129 10.54 -8.39 -17.07
C ILE A 129 10.89 -7.00 -16.54
N LEU A 130 12.18 -6.72 -16.31
CA LEU A 130 12.62 -5.42 -15.81
C LEU A 130 12.23 -4.27 -16.75
N VAL A 131 12.36 -4.47 -18.06
CA VAL A 131 11.90 -3.51 -19.08
C VAL A 131 10.39 -3.31 -19.00
N ASN A 132 9.60 -4.37 -18.82
CA ASN A 132 8.15 -4.26 -18.68
C ASN A 132 7.74 -3.52 -17.38
N ILE A 133 8.43 -3.76 -16.26
CA ILE A 133 8.20 -3.04 -14.99
C ILE A 133 8.47 -1.54 -15.18
N GLU A 134 9.59 -1.19 -15.79
CA GLU A 134 9.96 0.19 -16.06
C GLU A 134 8.97 0.86 -17.04
N HIS A 135 8.52 0.14 -18.08
CA HIS A 135 7.48 0.62 -18.98
C HIS A 135 6.16 0.89 -18.24
N ALA A 136 5.70 -0.04 -17.41
CA ALA A 136 4.47 0.14 -16.63
C ALA A 136 4.57 1.31 -15.64
N LYS A 137 5.75 1.52 -15.03
CA LYS A 137 6.02 2.70 -14.20
C LYS A 137 5.85 3.99 -14.99
N ARG A 138 6.49 4.09 -16.17
CA ARG A 138 6.37 5.28 -17.04
C ARG A 138 4.93 5.52 -17.46
N GLN A 139 4.22 4.47 -17.86
CA GLN A 139 2.81 4.55 -18.21
C GLN A 139 1.97 5.10 -17.04
N PHE A 140 2.22 4.65 -15.81
CA PHE A 140 1.55 5.19 -14.64
C PHE A 140 1.91 6.67 -14.40
N ASP A 141 3.19 7.02 -14.47
CA ASP A 141 3.67 8.39 -14.27
C ASP A 141 3.08 9.36 -15.34
N GLU A 142 2.91 8.89 -16.58
CA GLU A 142 2.24 9.59 -17.68
C GLU A 142 0.75 9.81 -17.39
N ILE A 143 0.02 8.76 -17.00
CA ILE A 143 -1.41 8.86 -16.65
C ILE A 143 -1.62 9.85 -15.49
N LEU A 144 -0.78 9.79 -14.45
CA LEU A 144 -0.83 10.72 -13.33
C LEU A 144 -0.61 12.17 -13.79
N ARG A 145 0.37 12.39 -14.68
CA ARG A 145 0.64 13.72 -15.24
C ARG A 145 -0.56 14.23 -16.02
N GLU A 146 -1.10 13.43 -16.94
CA GLU A 146 -2.21 13.82 -17.81
C GLU A 146 -3.50 14.11 -17.02
N LEU A 147 -3.85 13.25 -16.05
CA LEU A 147 -5.10 13.38 -15.31
C LEU A 147 -5.04 14.43 -14.20
N ILE A 148 -3.88 14.60 -13.54
CA ILE A 148 -3.76 15.45 -12.36
C ILE A 148 -2.89 16.68 -12.64
N LEU A 149 -1.61 16.49 -12.98
CA LEU A 149 -0.65 17.59 -13.02
C LEU A 149 -0.95 18.60 -14.15
N ASP A 150 -1.35 18.12 -15.32
CA ASP A 150 -1.75 18.96 -16.44
C ASP A 150 -3.01 19.80 -16.11
N VAL A 151 -3.90 19.28 -15.26
CA VAL A 151 -5.08 20.02 -14.79
C VAL A 151 -4.65 21.11 -13.82
N PHE A 152 -3.71 20.84 -12.91
CA PHE A 152 -3.08 21.88 -12.09
C PHE A 152 -2.50 22.99 -12.96
N ASP A 153 -1.69 22.65 -13.96
CA ASP A 153 -1.02 23.62 -14.84
C ASP A 153 -2.01 24.46 -15.66
N LYS A 154 -3.16 23.88 -16.06
CA LYS A 154 -4.18 24.60 -16.85
C LYS A 154 -5.14 25.45 -16.01
N ARG A 155 -5.40 25.07 -14.75
CA ARG A 155 -6.51 25.63 -13.95
C ARG A 155 -6.05 26.41 -12.72
N HIS A 156 -4.76 26.38 -12.35
CA HIS A 156 -4.29 27.04 -11.12
C HIS A 156 -4.67 28.52 -11.04
N ALA A 157 -4.62 29.28 -12.14
CA ALA A 157 -5.01 30.69 -12.16
C ALA A 157 -6.50 30.89 -11.79
N ALA A 158 -7.39 30.09 -12.40
CA ALA A 158 -8.83 30.16 -12.13
C ALA A 158 -9.20 29.69 -10.71
N TRP A 159 -8.39 28.82 -10.10
CA TRP A 159 -8.53 28.44 -8.69
C TRP A 159 -8.02 29.55 -7.77
N ASN A 160 -6.93 30.21 -8.14
CA ASN A 160 -6.40 31.35 -7.40
C ASN A 160 -7.38 32.52 -7.36
N GLU A 161 -7.99 32.88 -8.49
CA GLU A 161 -9.06 33.89 -8.55
C GLU A 161 -10.22 33.57 -7.59
N ALA A 162 -10.64 32.30 -7.53
CA ALA A 162 -11.70 31.87 -6.62
C ALA A 162 -11.28 31.95 -5.15
N ALA A 163 -10.02 31.64 -4.83
CA ALA A 163 -9.47 31.79 -3.49
C ALA A 163 -9.36 33.28 -3.09
N ILE A 164 -8.91 34.14 -4.00
CA ILE A 164 -8.85 35.60 -3.80
C ILE A 164 -10.25 36.14 -3.50
N ALA A 165 -11.26 35.77 -4.30
CA ALA A 165 -12.64 36.21 -4.09
C ALA A 165 -13.16 35.85 -2.68
N ARG A 166 -12.82 34.66 -2.18
CA ARG A 166 -13.13 34.26 -0.80
C ARG A 166 -12.34 35.06 0.23
N GLY A 167 -11.05 35.27 0.01
CA GLY A 167 -10.23 36.11 0.87
C GLY A 167 -10.79 37.52 1.01
N LEU A 168 -11.25 38.13 -0.09
CA LEU A 168 -11.85 39.47 -0.09
C LEU A 168 -13.14 39.52 0.74
N GLU A 169 -13.99 38.50 0.64
CA GLU A 169 -15.17 38.35 1.51
C GLU A 169 -14.78 38.32 3.00
N TRP A 170 -13.68 37.64 3.33
CA TRP A 170 -13.19 37.53 4.72
C TRP A 170 -12.50 38.81 5.22
N ALA A 171 -11.99 39.66 4.32
CA ALA A 171 -11.41 40.94 4.69
C ALA A 171 -12.44 41.91 5.27
N GLU A 172 -13.72 41.75 4.91
CA GLU A 172 -14.83 42.53 5.48
C GLU A 172 -15.27 42.04 6.87
N TRP A 173 -14.76 40.90 7.35
CA TRP A 173 -15.20 40.32 8.61
C TRP A 173 -14.66 41.07 9.83
N PRO A 174 -15.39 41.07 10.97
CA PRO A 174 -14.94 41.72 12.18
C PRO A 174 -13.54 41.27 12.62
N PRO A 175 -12.69 42.21 13.06
CA PRO A 175 -11.32 41.91 13.43
C PRO A 175 -11.10 40.77 14.42
N LEU A 176 -12.01 40.67 15.39
CA LEU A 176 -11.97 39.64 16.43
C LEU A 176 -12.23 38.23 15.85
N GLU A 177 -13.14 38.11 14.87
CA GLU A 177 -13.40 36.84 14.20
C GLU A 177 -12.16 36.41 13.41
N HIS A 178 -11.57 37.32 12.63
CA HIS A 178 -10.38 37.03 11.83
C HIS A 178 -9.21 36.51 12.69
N SER A 179 -8.92 37.15 13.82
CA SER A 179 -7.90 36.68 14.77
C SER A 179 -8.22 35.30 15.34
N GLN A 180 -9.49 35.00 15.63
CA GLN A 180 -9.92 33.68 16.11
C GLN A 180 -9.71 32.58 15.05
N PHE A 181 -9.96 32.87 13.77
CA PHE A 181 -9.68 31.92 12.69
C PHE A 181 -8.18 31.69 12.52
N CYS A 182 -7.35 32.72 12.59
CA CYS A 182 -5.87 32.56 12.55
C CYS A 182 -5.34 31.71 13.73
N LEU A 183 -5.85 31.93 14.95
CA LEU A 183 -5.50 31.15 16.15
C LEU A 183 -5.83 29.65 16.01
N ASN A 184 -6.86 29.34 15.23
CA ASN A 184 -7.34 27.99 15.00
C ASN A 184 -7.03 27.47 13.58
N TYR A 185 -5.99 28.01 12.94
CA TYR A 185 -5.48 27.58 11.63
C TYR A 185 -6.56 27.51 10.53
N GLY A 186 -7.42 28.52 10.48
CA GLY A 186 -8.50 28.67 9.52
C GLY A 186 -9.80 27.93 9.87
N LYS A 187 -9.91 27.32 11.06
CA LYS A 187 -11.15 26.68 11.54
C LYS A 187 -11.84 27.58 12.56
N GLY A 188 -13.14 27.79 12.44
CA GLY A 188 -13.85 28.64 13.38
C GLY A 188 -15.36 28.59 13.27
N THR A 189 -16.02 29.32 14.16
CA THR A 189 -17.47 29.48 14.15
C THR A 189 -17.77 30.97 14.09
N ARG A 190 -18.54 31.39 13.11
CA ARG A 190 -18.95 32.79 12.95
C ARG A 190 -19.96 33.17 14.04
N ILE A 191 -20.16 34.47 14.30
CA ILE A 191 -21.24 34.97 15.18
C ILE A 191 -22.63 34.42 14.78
N SER A 192 -22.85 34.16 13.49
CA SER A 192 -24.07 33.50 12.99
C SER A 192 -24.27 32.02 13.42
N GLY A 193 -23.30 31.43 14.14
CA GLY A 193 -23.30 30.02 14.54
C GLY A 193 -22.84 29.04 13.44
N LYS A 194 -22.51 29.53 12.24
CA LYS A 194 -22.00 28.71 11.13
C LYS A 194 -20.55 28.31 11.38
N HIS A 195 -20.28 26.99 11.34
CA HIS A 195 -18.92 26.46 11.31
C HIS A 195 -18.30 26.64 9.91
N ILE A 196 -17.10 27.21 9.86
CA ILE A 196 -16.38 27.52 8.62
C ILE A 196 -14.95 26.99 8.73
N ASN A 197 -14.43 26.50 7.60
CA ASN A 197 -13.02 26.12 7.44
C ASN A 197 -12.47 26.82 6.20
N TRP A 198 -11.67 27.87 6.41
CA TRP A 198 -11.05 28.64 5.33
C TRP A 198 -10.26 27.77 4.37
N ASN A 199 -9.48 26.81 4.88
CA ASN A 199 -8.70 25.92 4.01
C ASN A 199 -9.59 25.11 3.08
N SER A 200 -10.79 24.69 3.52
CA SER A 200 -11.75 23.99 2.67
C SER A 200 -12.39 24.88 1.62
N GLU A 201 -12.61 26.16 1.94
CA GLU A 201 -13.17 27.14 1.03
C GLU A 201 -12.12 27.62 0.00
N ILE A 202 -10.84 27.72 0.38
CA ILE A 202 -9.72 28.04 -0.52
C ILE A 202 -9.63 26.99 -1.64
N ILE A 203 -9.63 25.70 -1.28
CA ILE A 203 -9.45 24.62 -2.25
C ILE A 203 -10.76 24.17 -2.92
N TRP A 204 -11.90 24.78 -2.61
CA TRP A 204 -13.21 24.21 -2.99
C TRP A 204 -13.34 24.01 -4.50
N LYS A 205 -12.87 24.98 -5.30
CA LYS A 205 -12.96 24.94 -6.76
C LYS A 205 -12.01 23.90 -7.34
N MET A 206 -10.76 23.89 -6.86
CA MET A 206 -9.78 22.84 -7.19
C MET A 206 -10.33 21.46 -6.87
N ARG A 207 -10.88 21.27 -5.67
CA ARG A 207 -11.46 20.01 -5.22
C ARG A 207 -12.57 19.54 -6.16
N THR A 208 -13.51 20.44 -6.46
CA THR A 208 -14.68 20.11 -7.30
C THR A 208 -14.26 19.72 -8.72
N GLU A 209 -13.24 20.38 -9.27
CA GLU A 209 -12.76 20.09 -10.63
C GLU A 209 -11.85 18.86 -10.70
N LEU A 210 -11.09 18.55 -9.65
CA LEU A 210 -10.20 17.39 -9.61
C LEU A 210 -10.87 16.10 -9.16
N ASP A 211 -12.02 16.14 -8.48
CA ASP A 211 -12.62 14.94 -7.87
C ASP A 211 -12.83 13.81 -8.88
N PHE A 212 -13.40 14.15 -10.05
CA PHE A 212 -13.59 13.19 -11.14
C PHE A 212 -12.27 12.68 -11.74
N GLN A 213 -11.23 13.53 -11.82
CA GLN A 213 -9.93 13.12 -12.35
C GLN A 213 -9.22 12.13 -11.42
N TRP A 214 -9.38 12.31 -10.11
CA TRP A 214 -8.90 11.35 -9.13
C TRP A 214 -9.64 10.01 -9.21
N ASP A 215 -10.96 10.02 -9.44
CA ASP A 215 -11.73 8.79 -9.66
C ASP A 215 -11.23 8.03 -10.91
N LEU A 216 -10.94 8.75 -12.01
CA LEU A 216 -10.34 8.15 -13.20
C LEU A 216 -8.97 7.53 -12.90
N LEU A 217 -8.10 8.24 -12.17
CA LEU A 217 -6.78 7.71 -11.78
C LEU A 217 -6.91 6.44 -10.92
N ASP A 218 -7.85 6.42 -9.97
CA ASP A 218 -8.14 5.26 -9.13
C ASP A 218 -8.60 4.04 -9.95
N GLU A 219 -9.25 4.26 -11.09
CA GLU A 219 -9.64 3.21 -12.05
C GLU A 219 -8.49 2.74 -12.94
N GLU A 220 -7.52 3.59 -13.25
CA GLU A 220 -6.36 3.26 -14.09
C GLU A 220 -5.27 2.46 -13.37
N ILE A 221 -5.04 2.73 -12.07
CA ILE A 221 -4.07 1.97 -11.23
C ILE A 221 -4.20 0.45 -11.39
N PRO A 222 -5.39 -0.17 -11.21
CA PRO A 222 -5.51 -1.62 -11.37
C PRO A 222 -5.27 -2.09 -12.80
N LYS A 223 -5.58 -1.28 -13.82
CA LYS A 223 -5.40 -1.65 -15.24
C LYS A 223 -3.91 -1.77 -15.59
N VAL A 224 -3.10 -0.78 -15.22
CA VAL A 224 -1.65 -0.78 -15.48
C VAL A 224 -0.98 -2.00 -14.85
N LEU A 225 -1.24 -2.25 -13.56
CA LEU A 225 -0.61 -3.37 -12.85
C LEU A 225 -1.14 -4.74 -13.30
N THR A 226 -2.40 -4.84 -13.73
CA THR A 226 -2.95 -6.07 -14.29
C THR A 226 -2.34 -6.38 -15.66
N ALA A 227 -2.18 -5.39 -16.52
CA ALA A 227 -1.48 -5.56 -17.79
C ALA A 227 -0.02 -6.02 -17.58
N LEU A 228 0.69 -5.41 -16.64
CA LEU A 228 2.05 -5.83 -16.28
C LEU A 228 2.09 -7.26 -15.71
N GLN A 229 1.12 -7.62 -14.88
CA GLN A 229 0.97 -8.97 -14.34
C GLN A 229 0.77 -9.98 -15.47
N ASP A 230 -0.14 -9.71 -16.41
CA ASP A 230 -0.45 -10.62 -17.53
C ASP A 230 0.75 -10.82 -18.45
N VAL A 231 1.49 -9.76 -18.77
CA VAL A 231 2.71 -9.83 -19.57
C VAL A 231 3.78 -10.64 -18.82
N SER A 232 3.95 -10.39 -17.53
CA SER A 232 4.91 -11.12 -16.68
C SER A 232 4.59 -12.61 -16.63
N ILE A 233 3.34 -12.98 -16.36
CA ILE A 233 2.89 -14.39 -16.32
C ILE A 233 3.04 -15.05 -17.69
N THR A 234 2.75 -14.34 -18.78
CA THR A 234 2.97 -14.85 -20.14
C THR A 234 4.45 -15.11 -20.39
N THR A 235 5.33 -14.23 -19.93
CA THR A 235 6.79 -14.40 -20.03
C THR A 235 7.23 -15.65 -19.26
N PHE A 236 6.75 -15.86 -18.02
CA PHE A 236 7.06 -17.08 -17.27
C PHE A 236 6.57 -18.37 -17.94
N LYS A 237 5.39 -18.34 -18.58
CA LYS A 237 4.89 -19.48 -19.36
C LYS A 237 5.80 -19.80 -20.54
N ASP A 238 6.30 -18.78 -21.25
CA ASP A 238 7.27 -18.95 -22.33
C ASP A 238 8.58 -19.55 -21.81
N LEU A 239 9.12 -19.04 -20.69
CA LEU A 239 10.29 -19.63 -20.04
C LEU A 239 10.07 -21.11 -19.67
N LYS A 240 8.91 -21.46 -19.10
CA LYS A 240 8.56 -22.84 -18.77
C LYS A 240 8.59 -23.74 -20.01
N LEU A 241 8.02 -23.29 -21.11
CA LEU A 241 8.02 -24.02 -22.38
C LEU A 241 9.44 -24.17 -22.94
N GLN A 242 10.27 -23.13 -22.85
CA GLN A 242 11.67 -23.18 -23.28
C GLN A 242 12.48 -24.16 -22.43
N LEU A 243 12.32 -24.16 -21.11
CA LEU A 243 12.99 -25.13 -20.24
C LEU A 243 12.56 -26.57 -20.57
N ALA A 244 11.27 -26.81 -20.80
CA ALA A 244 10.77 -28.13 -21.19
C ALA A 244 11.33 -28.59 -22.54
N ARG A 245 11.34 -27.71 -23.55
CA ARG A 245 11.87 -28.00 -24.90
C ARG A 245 13.36 -28.31 -24.89
N ASN A 246 14.12 -27.64 -24.02
CA ASN A 246 15.55 -27.85 -23.86
C ASN A 246 15.91 -29.05 -22.96
N GLY A 247 14.93 -29.88 -22.58
CA GLY A 247 15.18 -31.12 -21.85
C GLY A 247 15.55 -30.93 -20.37
N PHE A 248 15.26 -29.76 -19.78
CA PHE A 248 15.51 -29.53 -18.35
C PHE A 248 14.63 -30.47 -17.48
N PRO A 249 15.07 -30.84 -16.27
CA PRO A 249 14.36 -31.80 -15.41
C PRO A 249 12.96 -31.35 -15.00
N TYR A 250 12.03 -32.31 -14.89
CA TYR A 250 10.63 -32.06 -14.51
C TYR A 250 10.46 -31.21 -13.26
N PRO A 251 11.19 -31.47 -12.14
CA PRO A 251 11.04 -30.66 -10.93
C PRO A 251 11.36 -29.17 -11.15
N MET A 252 12.30 -28.86 -12.04
CA MET A 252 12.66 -27.47 -12.37
C MET A 252 11.56 -26.81 -13.20
N VAL A 253 11.11 -27.48 -14.27
CA VAL A 253 10.04 -26.97 -15.14
C VAL A 253 8.76 -26.73 -14.33
N HIS A 254 8.42 -27.64 -13.43
CA HIS A 254 7.25 -27.51 -12.58
C HIS A 254 7.41 -26.45 -11.48
N SER A 255 8.64 -26.18 -11.02
CA SER A 255 8.90 -25.10 -10.05
C SER A 255 8.51 -23.71 -10.59
N ILE A 256 8.48 -23.53 -11.92
CA ILE A 256 8.04 -22.28 -12.55
C ILE A 256 6.56 -21.98 -12.24
N ASP A 257 5.71 -23.00 -12.11
CA ASP A 257 4.29 -22.80 -11.76
C ASP A 257 4.14 -22.18 -10.37
N GLN A 258 4.94 -22.66 -9.41
CA GLN A 258 4.95 -22.13 -8.05
C GLN A 258 5.40 -20.68 -8.04
N ARG A 259 6.49 -20.37 -8.77
CA ARG A 259 7.06 -19.02 -8.94
C ARG A 259 6.06 -18.03 -9.55
N MET A 260 5.27 -18.48 -10.52
CA MET A 260 4.18 -17.68 -11.09
C MET A 260 3.13 -17.30 -10.03
N GLU A 261 2.75 -18.21 -9.13
CA GLU A 261 1.80 -17.90 -8.05
C GLU A 261 2.38 -16.91 -7.03
N GLU A 262 3.68 -17.00 -6.72
CA GLU A 262 4.35 -15.99 -5.86
C GLU A 262 4.23 -14.60 -6.48
N ILE A 263 4.54 -14.52 -7.77
CA ILE A 263 4.55 -13.26 -8.50
C ILE A 263 3.15 -12.65 -8.59
N LYS A 264 2.11 -13.47 -8.79
CA LYS A 264 0.72 -12.99 -8.71
C LYS A 264 0.42 -12.35 -7.35
N SER A 265 0.82 -13.00 -6.25
CA SER A 265 0.59 -12.46 -4.90
C SER A 265 1.36 -11.15 -4.67
N VAL A 266 2.57 -11.03 -5.23
CA VAL A 266 3.37 -9.80 -5.21
C VAL A 266 2.66 -8.68 -5.97
N PHE A 267 2.10 -8.95 -7.15
CA PHE A 267 1.32 -7.96 -7.90
C PHE A 267 0.06 -7.50 -7.17
N GLU A 268 -0.68 -8.42 -6.54
CA GLU A 268 -1.86 -8.09 -5.75
C GLU A 268 -1.50 -7.15 -4.59
N LYS A 269 -0.40 -7.43 -3.89
CA LYS A 269 0.12 -6.57 -2.83
C LYS A 269 0.49 -5.20 -3.38
N SER A 270 1.32 -5.13 -4.41
CA SER A 270 1.76 -3.85 -5.00
C SER A 270 0.62 -3.01 -5.54
N ARG A 271 -0.45 -3.63 -6.05
CA ARG A 271 -1.67 -2.93 -6.46
C ARG A 271 -2.36 -2.26 -5.28
N ASN A 272 -2.49 -2.96 -4.16
CA ASN A 272 -3.09 -2.42 -2.95
C ASN A 272 -2.22 -1.32 -2.33
N ASP A 273 -0.90 -1.51 -2.32
CA ASP A 273 0.06 -0.53 -1.80
C ASP A 273 0.00 0.76 -2.62
N LEU A 274 0.07 0.69 -3.96
CA LEU A 274 -0.02 1.86 -4.83
C LEU A 274 -1.36 2.59 -4.65
N LYS A 275 -2.47 1.84 -4.63
CA LYS A 275 -3.79 2.41 -4.40
C LYS A 275 -3.90 3.12 -3.05
N SER A 276 -3.33 2.53 -2.00
CA SER A 276 -3.32 3.12 -0.65
C SER A 276 -2.50 4.42 -0.61
N GLU A 277 -1.31 4.41 -1.19
CA GLU A 277 -0.43 5.59 -1.22
C GLU A 277 -1.04 6.72 -2.05
N ILE A 278 -1.57 6.43 -3.24
CA ILE A 278 -2.25 7.42 -4.08
C ILE A 278 -3.52 7.94 -3.39
N GLY A 279 -4.29 7.07 -2.73
CA GLY A 279 -5.44 7.49 -1.93
C GLY A 279 -5.05 8.43 -0.78
N ALA A 280 -3.91 8.20 -0.12
CA ALA A 280 -3.40 9.10 0.90
C ALA A 280 -2.98 10.47 0.32
N ILE A 281 -2.39 10.49 -0.89
CA ILE A 281 -2.05 11.73 -1.60
C ILE A 281 -3.32 12.48 -2.01
N ARG A 282 -4.32 11.78 -2.56
CA ARG A 282 -5.65 12.35 -2.86
C ARG A 282 -6.26 13.00 -1.63
N ALA A 283 -6.30 12.30 -0.50
CA ALA A 283 -6.84 12.85 0.75
C ALA A 283 -6.09 14.12 1.21
N LYS A 284 -4.75 14.13 1.17
CA LYS A 284 -3.95 15.32 1.51
C LYS A 284 -4.17 16.50 0.55
N THR A 285 -4.59 16.22 -0.68
CA THR A 285 -4.82 17.21 -1.73
C THR A 285 -6.22 17.82 -1.64
N LEU A 286 -7.24 16.98 -1.41
CA LEU A 286 -8.65 17.38 -1.50
C LEU A 286 -9.29 17.71 -0.15
N GLU A 287 -8.71 17.26 0.97
CA GLU A 287 -9.25 17.51 2.30
C GLU A 287 -8.58 18.70 2.99
N ALA A 288 -9.30 19.33 3.90
CA ALA A 288 -8.82 20.45 4.72
C ALA A 288 -8.49 20.01 6.16
N ASN A 289 -7.80 18.86 6.28
CA ASN A 289 -7.35 18.28 7.54
C ASN A 289 -5.92 18.76 7.88
N GLU A 290 -5.42 18.44 9.07
CA GLU A 290 -4.09 18.92 9.55
C GLU A 290 -2.91 18.40 8.72
N ALA A 291 -3.08 17.29 7.99
CA ALA A 291 -2.06 16.72 7.13
C ALA A 291 -2.13 17.23 5.68
N SER A 292 -3.11 18.09 5.37
CA SER A 292 -3.36 18.56 4.00
C SER A 292 -2.31 19.55 3.49
N TYR A 293 -2.11 19.54 2.17
CA TYR A 293 -1.16 20.45 1.54
C TYR A 293 -1.57 21.92 1.69
N VAL A 294 -2.88 22.23 1.59
CA VAL A 294 -3.37 23.60 1.81
C VAL A 294 -3.08 24.10 3.21
N VAL A 295 -3.29 23.28 4.25
CA VAL A 295 -3.01 23.70 5.62
C VAL A 295 -1.52 24.00 5.75
N ASN A 296 -0.64 23.11 5.27
CA ASN A 296 0.81 23.31 5.32
C ASN A 296 1.26 24.61 4.64
N GLU A 297 0.70 24.93 3.48
CA GLU A 297 1.01 26.17 2.76
C GLU A 297 0.45 27.42 3.45
N MET A 298 -0.71 27.32 4.10
CA MET A 298 -1.32 28.44 4.83
C MET A 298 -0.77 28.62 6.26
N MET A 299 -0.08 27.62 6.83
CA MET A 299 0.47 27.67 8.19
C MET A 299 1.36 28.90 8.45
N PRO A 300 2.30 29.29 7.55
CA PRO A 300 3.09 30.50 7.72
C PRO A 300 2.23 31.76 7.81
N ALA A 301 1.18 31.88 6.99
CA ALA A 301 0.27 33.02 7.00
C ALA A 301 -0.50 33.10 8.34
N TYR A 302 -1.05 31.98 8.81
CA TYR A 302 -1.73 31.93 10.10
C TYR A 302 -0.80 32.30 11.26
N ARG A 303 0.45 31.80 11.24
CA ARG A 303 1.45 32.12 12.28
C ARG A 303 1.87 33.59 12.24
N SER A 304 2.11 34.15 11.06
CA SER A 304 2.42 35.57 10.90
C SER A 304 1.29 36.47 11.38
N GLY A 305 0.03 36.07 11.15
CA GLY A 305 -1.14 36.73 11.71
C GLY A 305 -1.25 36.67 13.24
N MET A 306 -0.54 35.76 13.91
CA MET A 306 -0.48 35.63 15.38
C MET A 306 0.71 36.38 16.02
N SER A 307 1.83 36.56 15.31
CA SER A 307 3.16 36.72 15.93
C SER A 307 3.62 38.16 16.28
N ARG A 308 2.75 39.18 16.32
CA ARG A 308 3.13 40.51 16.84
C ARG A 308 2.62 40.75 18.27
N GLU A 309 3.40 40.30 19.24
CA GLU A 309 3.40 40.79 20.62
C GLU A 309 4.15 42.13 20.69
N GLY A 310 3.45 43.22 20.39
CA GLY A 310 3.93 44.58 20.57
C GLY A 310 2.74 45.52 20.75
N SER A 311 2.78 46.32 21.80
CA SER A 311 1.72 47.23 22.25
C SER A 311 1.41 48.32 21.22
N CYS A 312 0.40 48.12 20.35
CA CYS A 312 -0.46 49.20 19.82
C CYS A 312 -1.64 48.62 19.01
N VAL A 313 -2.86 48.80 19.53
CA VAL A 313 -4.19 48.77 18.86
C VAL A 313 -4.58 47.46 18.13
N LEU A 314 -5.67 46.84 18.58
CA LEU A 314 -6.30 45.64 17.97
C LEU A 314 -6.49 45.79 16.44
N GLU A 315 -6.82 46.98 15.96
CA GLU A 315 -7.03 47.29 14.53
C GLU A 315 -5.77 47.07 13.67
N THR A 316 -4.58 47.37 14.19
CA THR A 316 -3.30 47.23 13.47
C THR A 316 -2.89 45.77 13.31
N LYS A 317 -3.19 44.92 14.30
CA LYS A 317 -2.91 43.47 14.25
C LYS A 317 -3.82 42.75 13.25
N THR A 318 -5.05 43.23 13.11
CA THR A 318 -6.04 42.59 12.26
C THR A 318 -5.89 42.98 10.79
N LYS A 319 -5.65 44.25 10.46
CA LYS A 319 -5.33 44.66 9.08
C LYS A 319 -4.11 43.91 8.54
N PHE A 320 -3.08 43.73 9.38
CA PHE A 320 -1.90 42.96 9.02
C PHE A 320 -2.20 41.47 8.79
N GLY A 321 -3.04 40.84 9.61
CA GLY A 321 -3.46 39.45 9.39
C GLY A 321 -4.26 39.26 8.10
N GLN A 322 -5.07 40.26 7.73
CA GLN A 322 -5.80 40.29 6.46
C GLN A 322 -4.83 40.49 5.29
N GLU A 323 -3.92 41.45 5.37
CA GLU A 323 -2.87 41.70 4.36
C GLU A 323 -2.00 40.46 4.11
N VAL A 324 -1.53 39.78 5.17
CA VAL A 324 -0.68 38.58 5.03
C VAL A 324 -1.40 37.42 4.32
N ILE A 325 -2.70 37.23 4.58
CA ILE A 325 -3.49 36.20 3.90
C ILE A 325 -3.73 36.60 2.43
N GLN A 326 -4.00 37.88 2.18
CA GLN A 326 -4.15 38.40 0.82
C GLN A 326 -2.84 38.33 0.03
N ASP A 327 -1.70 38.57 0.66
CA ASP A 327 -0.38 38.47 0.05
C ASP A 327 -0.08 37.03 -0.40
N VAL A 328 -0.50 36.03 0.38
CA VAL A 328 -0.38 34.62 -0.04
C VAL A 328 -1.21 34.34 -1.29
N PHE A 329 -2.42 34.87 -1.39
CA PHE A 329 -3.25 34.70 -2.59
C PHE A 329 -2.73 35.50 -3.78
N ALA A 330 -2.23 36.71 -3.54
CA ALA A 330 -1.63 37.59 -4.54
C ALA A 330 -0.30 37.05 -5.09
N SER A 331 0.41 36.22 -4.31
CA SER A 331 1.63 35.56 -4.76
C SER A 331 1.40 34.51 -5.86
N GLU A 332 0.15 34.04 -6.02
CA GLU A 332 -0.26 32.97 -6.93
C GLU A 332 0.51 31.64 -6.74
N THR A 333 1.23 31.48 -5.63
CA THR A 333 2.13 30.33 -5.41
C THR A 333 1.45 29.13 -4.76
N LEU A 334 0.26 29.30 -4.16
CA LEU A 334 -0.43 28.27 -3.37
C LEU A 334 -0.67 26.98 -4.17
N PHE A 335 -1.40 27.07 -5.29
CA PHE A 335 -1.75 25.90 -6.11
C PHE A 335 -0.54 25.28 -6.82
N PRO A 336 0.42 26.06 -7.37
CA PRO A 336 1.68 25.51 -7.85
C PRO A 336 2.49 24.76 -6.77
N ASN A 337 2.52 25.25 -5.52
CA ASN A 337 3.19 24.54 -4.43
C ASN A 337 2.50 23.23 -4.08
N ILE A 338 1.16 23.21 -4.05
CA ILE A 338 0.38 21.99 -3.87
C ILE A 338 0.67 21.00 -5.02
N SER A 339 0.65 21.45 -6.28
CA SER A 339 0.99 20.63 -7.45
C SER A 339 2.36 19.98 -7.32
N ARG A 340 3.38 20.77 -6.93
CA ARG A 340 4.74 20.28 -6.70
C ARG A 340 4.81 19.25 -5.56
N ALA A 341 4.06 19.46 -4.48
CA ALA A 341 3.99 18.51 -3.37
C ALA A 341 3.33 17.18 -3.79
N VAL A 342 2.25 17.26 -4.56
CA VAL A 342 1.56 16.10 -5.15
C VAL A 342 2.49 15.33 -6.09
N SER A 343 3.11 16.04 -7.04
CA SER A 343 4.06 15.45 -8.00
C SER A 343 5.20 14.72 -7.30
N LYS A 344 5.83 15.36 -6.30
CA LYS A 344 6.91 14.74 -5.52
C LYS A 344 6.45 13.51 -4.75
N ALA A 345 5.30 13.59 -4.09
CA ALA A 345 4.78 12.47 -3.29
C ALA A 345 4.39 11.29 -4.17
N ALA A 346 3.72 11.54 -5.30
CA ALA A 346 3.29 10.51 -6.22
C ALA A 346 4.47 9.87 -6.97
N ALA A 347 5.47 10.65 -7.37
CA ALA A 347 6.71 10.11 -7.94
C ALA A 347 7.46 9.21 -6.94
N ALA A 348 7.50 9.59 -5.66
CA ALA A 348 8.08 8.76 -4.61
C ALA A 348 7.30 7.46 -4.41
N ALA A 349 5.97 7.53 -4.30
CA ALA A 349 5.11 6.36 -4.15
C ALA A 349 5.22 5.39 -5.34
N SER A 350 5.17 5.92 -6.56
CA SER A 350 5.40 5.17 -7.80
C SER A 350 6.77 4.47 -7.76
N GLN A 351 7.84 5.22 -7.52
CA GLN A 351 9.20 4.69 -7.48
C GLN A 351 9.36 3.59 -6.42
N ASP A 352 8.81 3.78 -5.23
CA ASP A 352 8.92 2.80 -4.15
C ASP A 352 8.16 1.51 -4.49
N VAL A 353 6.91 1.60 -4.96
CA VAL A 353 6.14 0.39 -5.32
C VAL A 353 6.78 -0.40 -6.47
N PHE A 354 7.21 0.28 -7.55
CA PHE A 354 7.84 -0.40 -8.69
C PHE A 354 9.24 -0.93 -8.36
N ARG A 355 9.97 -0.29 -7.44
CA ARG A 355 11.23 -0.84 -6.88
C ARG A 355 10.97 -2.09 -6.05
N GLU A 356 9.97 -2.07 -5.16
CA GLU A 356 9.59 -3.23 -4.36
C GLU A 356 9.08 -4.40 -5.22
N LEU A 357 8.47 -4.13 -6.38
CA LEU A 357 8.17 -5.16 -7.38
C LEU A 357 9.42 -5.83 -7.95
N THR A 358 10.48 -5.06 -8.18
CA THR A 358 11.71 -5.56 -8.82
C THR A 358 12.46 -6.58 -7.97
N ILE A 359 12.44 -6.43 -6.65
CA ILE A 359 13.22 -7.27 -5.71
C ILE A 359 12.77 -8.75 -5.76
N PRO A 360 11.48 -9.11 -5.63
CA PRO A 360 11.01 -10.48 -5.79
C PRO A 360 11.33 -11.10 -7.14
N PHE A 361 11.26 -10.34 -8.24
CA PHE A 361 11.61 -10.85 -9.57
C PHE A 361 13.10 -11.20 -9.66
N ALA A 362 13.98 -10.29 -9.25
CA ALA A 362 15.42 -10.54 -9.23
C ALA A 362 15.77 -11.76 -8.36
N LYS A 363 15.17 -11.87 -7.17
CA LYS A 363 15.35 -13.03 -6.29
C LYS A 363 14.87 -14.34 -6.94
N THR A 364 13.69 -14.32 -7.54
CA THR A 364 13.13 -15.48 -8.25
C THR A 364 14.05 -15.91 -9.38
N TRP A 365 14.54 -14.94 -10.15
CA TRP A 365 15.46 -15.14 -11.25
C TRP A 365 16.81 -15.71 -10.79
N CYS A 366 17.42 -15.16 -9.74
CA CYS A 366 18.66 -15.69 -9.16
C CYS A 366 18.55 -17.18 -8.79
N HIS A 367 17.40 -17.60 -8.26
CA HIS A 367 17.19 -19.02 -7.98
C HIS A 367 17.04 -19.86 -9.26
N ILE A 368 16.26 -19.38 -10.26
CA ILE A 368 16.10 -20.10 -11.54
C ILE A 368 17.46 -20.26 -12.21
N ILE A 369 18.25 -19.19 -12.29
CA ILE A 369 19.55 -19.23 -12.96
C ILE A 369 20.56 -20.08 -12.20
N SER A 370 20.52 -20.08 -10.87
CA SER A 370 21.33 -21.00 -10.07
C SER A 370 20.99 -22.46 -10.37
N ASP A 371 19.71 -22.79 -10.56
CA ASP A 371 19.27 -24.14 -10.92
C ASP A 371 19.68 -24.49 -12.36
N VAL A 372 19.55 -23.56 -13.32
CA VAL A 372 20.04 -23.70 -14.71
C VAL A 372 21.54 -24.01 -14.70
N HIS A 373 22.35 -23.16 -14.07
CA HIS A 373 23.80 -23.33 -14.02
C HIS A 373 24.21 -24.63 -13.33
N TYR A 374 23.52 -25.02 -12.26
CA TYR A 374 23.80 -26.29 -11.57
C TYR A 374 23.60 -27.48 -12.50
N ILE A 375 22.54 -27.50 -13.30
CA ILE A 375 22.26 -28.60 -14.23
C ILE A 375 23.32 -28.65 -15.34
N LEU A 376 23.62 -27.50 -15.96
CA LEU A 376 24.62 -27.41 -17.01
C LEU A 376 26.02 -27.83 -16.52
N ALA A 377 26.40 -27.43 -15.31
CA ALA A 377 27.68 -27.81 -14.71
C ALA A 377 27.71 -29.28 -14.24
N LYS A 378 26.59 -29.79 -13.71
CA LYS A 378 26.46 -31.19 -13.30
C LYS A 378 26.61 -32.13 -14.49
N ASP A 379 26.09 -31.76 -15.66
CA ASP A 379 26.23 -32.56 -16.88
C ASP A 379 27.69 -32.73 -17.34
N GLU A 380 28.56 -31.74 -17.11
CA GLU A 380 30.02 -31.87 -17.37
C GLU A 380 30.76 -32.71 -16.33
N ILE A 381 30.31 -32.66 -15.06
CA ILE A 381 30.99 -33.29 -13.92
C ILE A 381 30.54 -34.75 -13.72
N ASP A 382 29.25 -35.06 -13.91
CA ASP A 382 28.71 -36.42 -13.75
C ASP A 382 29.28 -37.39 -14.78
N ILE A 383 29.63 -36.93 -16.00
CA ILE A 383 30.33 -37.74 -17.02
C ILE A 383 31.70 -38.21 -16.52
N LYS A 384 32.40 -37.41 -15.69
CA LYS A 384 33.71 -37.75 -15.13
C LYS A 384 33.64 -38.51 -13.80
N ASN A 385 32.57 -38.31 -13.02
CA ASN A 385 32.45 -38.83 -11.65
C ASN A 385 31.63 -40.11 -11.50
N ASP A 386 30.76 -40.49 -12.44
CA ASP A 386 29.90 -41.67 -12.28
C ASP A 386 30.71 -42.99 -12.20
N ALA A 387 31.87 -43.04 -12.85
CA ALA A 387 32.81 -44.16 -12.74
C ALA A 387 33.64 -44.16 -11.43
N ARG A 388 33.62 -43.06 -10.67
CA ARG A 388 34.52 -42.79 -9.52
C ARG A 388 33.79 -42.64 -8.18
N MET A 389 32.47 -42.59 -8.18
CA MET A 389 31.63 -42.34 -7.00
C MET A 389 31.64 -43.55 -6.06
N LYS A 390 32.06 -43.34 -4.80
CA LYS A 390 32.20 -44.40 -3.79
C LYS A 390 30.82 -44.87 -3.29
N LEU A 391 30.74 -46.14 -2.88
CA LEU A 391 29.51 -46.78 -2.39
C LEU A 391 28.84 -46.03 -1.22
N GLU A 392 29.64 -45.44 -0.34
CA GLU A 392 29.17 -44.64 0.81
C GLU A 392 28.40 -43.38 0.38
N GLU A 393 28.82 -42.74 -0.71
CA GLU A 393 28.19 -41.54 -1.26
C GLU A 393 26.82 -41.87 -1.87
N LYS A 394 26.71 -43.03 -2.53
CA LYS A 394 25.43 -43.59 -3.01
C LYS A 394 24.48 -43.89 -1.85
N GLN A 395 24.98 -44.46 -0.75
CA GLN A 395 24.17 -44.75 0.43
C GLN A 395 23.68 -43.47 1.13
N TYR A 396 24.54 -42.45 1.22
CA TYR A 396 24.18 -41.14 1.77
C TYR A 396 23.09 -40.45 0.93
N LEU A 397 23.24 -40.41 -0.39
CA LEU A 397 22.22 -39.85 -1.30
C LEU A 397 20.87 -40.58 -1.17
N ALA A 398 20.89 -41.91 -1.10
CA ALA A 398 19.68 -42.69 -0.87
C ALA A 398 19.00 -42.37 0.47
N GLN A 399 19.79 -42.10 1.53
CA GLN A 399 19.26 -41.70 2.83
C GLN A 399 18.63 -40.31 2.79
N VAL A 400 19.27 -39.35 2.08
CA VAL A 400 18.73 -38.00 1.86
C VAL A 400 17.41 -38.07 1.08
N GLN A 401 17.33 -38.89 0.03
CA GLN A 401 16.12 -39.03 -0.78
C GLN A 401 14.95 -39.62 0.02
N ARG A 402 15.20 -40.59 0.91
CA ARG A 402 14.17 -41.10 1.84
C ARG A 402 13.67 -40.03 2.81
N LYS A 403 14.58 -39.22 3.37
CA LYS A 403 14.20 -38.10 4.24
C LYS A 403 13.36 -37.08 3.48
N LEU A 404 13.72 -36.79 2.23
CA LEU A 404 13.00 -35.86 1.37
C LEU A 404 11.58 -36.34 1.07
N GLN A 405 11.39 -37.61 0.68
CA GLN A 405 10.06 -38.19 0.47
C GLN A 405 9.18 -38.13 1.74
N ARG A 406 9.78 -38.32 2.92
CA ARG A 406 9.06 -38.18 4.20
C ARG A 406 8.62 -36.74 4.46
N LEU A 407 9.49 -35.78 4.15
CA LEU A 407 9.20 -34.34 4.24
C LEU A 407 8.09 -33.94 3.27
N GLU A 408 8.14 -34.38 2.01
CA GLU A 408 7.08 -34.13 1.04
C GLU A 408 5.72 -34.70 1.45
N ARG A 409 5.69 -35.90 2.04
CA ARG A 409 4.44 -36.47 2.57
C ARG A 409 3.86 -35.61 3.70
N LYS A 410 4.70 -35.20 4.65
CA LYS A 410 4.28 -34.29 5.74
C LYS A 410 3.79 -32.96 5.19
N TYR A 411 4.50 -32.41 4.22
CA TYR A 411 4.13 -31.18 3.54
C TYR A 411 2.73 -31.27 2.91
N ARG A 412 2.45 -32.32 2.13
CA ARG A 412 1.12 -32.54 1.53
C ARG A 412 -0.01 -32.63 2.57
N ILE A 413 0.26 -33.22 3.74
CA ILE A 413 -0.73 -33.31 4.84
C ILE A 413 -1.03 -31.91 5.42
N ILE A 414 0.02 -31.12 5.66
CA ILE A 414 -0.12 -29.75 6.19
C ILE A 414 -0.87 -28.87 5.18
N LEU A 415 -0.56 -29.01 3.88
CA LEU A 415 -1.19 -28.20 2.85
C LEU A 415 -2.69 -28.46 2.72
N LYS A 416 -3.11 -29.73 2.75
CA LYS A 416 -4.53 -30.13 2.82
C LYS A 416 -5.25 -29.62 4.07
N SER A 417 -4.52 -29.40 5.16
CA SER A 417 -5.10 -28.87 6.41
C SER A 417 -5.31 -27.35 6.32
N ILE A 418 -4.45 -26.66 5.56
CA ILE A 418 -4.54 -25.22 5.33
C ILE A 418 -5.60 -24.86 4.28
N GLU A 419 -5.89 -25.74 3.32
CA GLU A 419 -7.00 -25.53 2.36
C GLU A 419 -8.39 -25.56 3.01
N LYS A 420 -8.50 -26.08 4.24
CA LYS A 420 -9.75 -26.07 5.01
C LYS A 420 -10.00 -24.74 5.75
N PHE A 421 -9.06 -23.80 5.68
CA PHE A 421 -9.12 -22.45 6.25
C PHE A 421 -8.95 -21.39 5.15
#